data_AF-A0A9X1FY83-F1
#
_entry.id   AF-A0A9X1FY83-F1
#
_cell.length_a   1.000
_cell.length_b   1.000
_cell.length_c   1.000
_cell.angle_alpha   90.00
_cell.angle_beta   90.00
_cell.angle_gamma   90.00
#
_symmetry.space_group_name_H-M   'P 1'
#
loop_
_entity.id
_entity.type
_entity.pdbx_description
1 polymer ?
#
loop_
_entity_poly.entity_id
_entity_poly.type
_entity_poly.pdbx_seq_one_letter_code
_entity_poly.pdbx_strand_id
1 'polypeptide(L)'
;MIDYAQYLMLTNPLEFYTAIVATLGVAFWMLDRRSIKLALKATKSAEINALRLERQKTEASVERSFGAFQLQCHASRSAWRDHEWRNGPQLRSPLHSSEEQKEIRQLEMAARANLEQFNASAPDPDSFEVEKLAAYFTEANRTSLAFAKLASQLPKPKNRFL
;
A
#
# COMPACT_ATOMS: atom_id res chain seq x y z
N MET A 1 -53.04 -35.69 3.54
CA MET A 1 -51.63 -35.79 4.00
C MET A 1 -51.51 -36.12 5.50
N ILE A 2 -52.41 -35.61 6.36
CA ILE A 2 -52.37 -35.86 7.81
C ILE A 2 -52.71 -37.33 8.17
N ASP A 3 -53.71 -37.92 7.51
CA ASP A 3 -54.14 -39.31 7.80
C ASP A 3 -53.09 -40.37 7.42
N TYR A 4 -52.29 -40.12 6.38
CA TYR A 4 -51.24 -41.03 5.93
C TYR A 4 -50.01 -41.03 6.87
N ALA A 5 -49.70 -39.87 7.46
CA ALA A 5 -48.62 -39.73 8.43
C ALA A 5 -48.97 -40.40 9.77
N GLN A 6 -50.23 -40.30 10.20
CA GLN A 6 -50.72 -41.00 11.39
C GLN A 6 -50.70 -42.52 11.21
N TYR A 7 -51.09 -43.02 10.02
CA TYR A 7 -51.07 -44.45 9.72
C TYR A 7 -49.66 -45.05 9.70
N LEU A 8 -48.67 -44.33 9.13
CA LEU A 8 -47.26 -44.75 9.11
C LEU A 8 -46.62 -44.74 10.51
N MET A 9 -46.99 -43.77 11.35
CA MET A 9 -46.52 -43.69 12.74
C MET A 9 -47.03 -44.88 13.59
N LEU A 10 -48.22 -45.39 13.28
CA LEU A 10 -48.85 -46.55 13.96
C LEU A 10 -48.35 -47.90 13.46
N THR A 11 -47.87 -48.00 12.21
CA THR A 11 -47.49 -49.27 11.56
C THR A 11 -45.98 -49.50 11.49
N ASN A 12 -45.17 -48.44 11.32
CA ASN A 12 -43.70 -48.50 11.30
C ASN A 12 -43.09 -47.22 11.92
N PRO A 13 -43.18 -47.06 13.26
CA PRO A 13 -42.72 -45.84 13.93
C PRO A 13 -41.22 -45.57 13.74
N LEU A 14 -40.41 -46.63 13.63
CA LEU A 14 -38.96 -46.52 13.47
C LEU A 14 -38.57 -45.89 12.12
N GLU A 15 -39.23 -46.31 11.03
CA GLU A 15 -39.03 -45.73 9.69
C GLU A 15 -39.45 -44.26 9.67
N PHE A 16 -40.57 -43.91 10.31
CA PHE A 16 -41.04 -42.53 10.42
C PHE A 16 -40.06 -41.63 11.20
N TYR A 17 -39.54 -42.11 12.33
CA TYR A 17 -38.50 -41.38 13.08
C TYR A 17 -37.21 -41.20 12.26
N THR A 18 -36.75 -42.25 11.56
CA THR A 18 -35.55 -42.13 10.72
C THR A 18 -35.74 -41.16 9.55
N ALA A 19 -36.92 -41.11 8.94
CA ALA A 19 -37.25 -40.16 7.89
C ALA A 19 -37.25 -38.71 8.40
N ILE A 20 -37.81 -38.45 9.59
CA ILE A 20 -37.78 -37.12 10.21
C ILE A 20 -36.34 -36.70 10.51
N VAL A 21 -35.55 -37.57 11.16
CA VAL A 21 -34.15 -37.28 11.50
C VAL A 21 -33.31 -37.05 10.24
N ALA A 22 -33.51 -37.83 9.18
CA ALA A 22 -32.84 -37.64 7.91
C ALA A 22 -33.23 -36.31 7.25
N THR A 23 -34.52 -35.95 7.26
CA THR A 23 -35.00 -34.70 6.66
C THR A 23 -34.46 -33.48 7.40
N LEU A 24 -34.47 -33.51 8.73
CA LEU A 24 -33.86 -32.47 9.57
C LEU A 24 -32.34 -32.40 9.32
N GLY A 25 -31.65 -33.53 9.25
CA GLY A 25 -30.22 -33.61 8.95
C GLY A 25 -29.86 -32.97 7.60
N VAL A 26 -30.65 -33.25 6.55
CA VAL A 26 -30.46 -32.65 5.22
C VAL A 26 -30.73 -31.14 5.24
N ALA A 27 -31.76 -30.69 5.99
CA ALA A 27 -32.07 -29.27 6.14
C ALA A 27 -30.94 -28.50 6.86
N PHE A 28 -30.41 -29.06 7.96
CA PHE A 28 -29.25 -28.50 8.66
C PHE A 28 -28.00 -28.48 7.79
N TRP A 29 -27.72 -29.55 7.04
CA TRP A 29 -26.58 -29.59 6.11
C TRP A 29 -26.70 -28.56 4.98
N MET A 30 -27.92 -28.37 4.43
CA MET A 30 -28.19 -27.34 3.42
C MET A 30 -27.97 -25.93 3.97
N LEU A 31 -28.40 -25.65 5.20
CA LEU A 31 -28.19 -24.37 5.88
C LEU A 31 -26.69 -24.12 6.10
N ASP A 32 -25.97 -25.09 6.65
CA ASP A 32 -24.54 -25.00 6.89
C ASP A 32 -23.76 -24.77 5.59
N ARG A 33 -24.10 -25.49 4.51
CA ARG A 33 -23.48 -25.28 3.19
C ARG A 33 -23.75 -23.90 2.60
N ARG A 34 -24.93 -23.30 2.85
CA ARG A 34 -25.22 -21.91 2.44
C ARG A 34 -24.40 -20.92 3.28
N SER A 35 -24.33 -21.13 4.58
CA SER A 35 -23.53 -20.32 5.50
C SER A 35 -22.04 -20.36 5.13
N ILE A 36 -21.49 -21.52 4.84
CA ILE A 36 -20.10 -21.69 4.39
C ILE A 36 -19.85 -20.94 3.07
N LYS A 37 -20.78 -21.02 2.10
CA LYS A 37 -20.66 -20.26 0.84
C LYS A 37 -20.71 -18.75 1.06
N LEU A 38 -21.56 -18.28 1.97
CA LEU A 38 -21.66 -16.85 2.32
C LEU A 38 -20.41 -16.38 3.06
N ALA A 39 -19.92 -17.16 4.01
CA ALA A 39 -18.68 -16.89 4.73
C ALA A 39 -17.49 -16.82 3.75
N LEU A 40 -17.35 -17.79 2.84
CA LEU A 40 -16.31 -17.79 1.80
C LEU A 40 -16.38 -16.54 0.90
N LYS A 41 -17.59 -16.12 0.50
CA LYS A 41 -17.77 -14.89 -0.27
C LYS A 41 -17.36 -13.65 0.52
N ALA A 42 -17.78 -13.57 1.79
CA ALA A 42 -17.42 -12.48 2.68
C ALA A 42 -15.90 -12.40 2.90
N THR A 43 -15.24 -13.53 3.14
CA THR A 43 -13.78 -13.59 3.30
C THR A 43 -13.05 -13.13 2.04
N LYS A 44 -13.49 -13.55 0.85
CA LYS A 44 -12.89 -13.10 -0.42
C LYS A 44 -13.05 -11.60 -0.62
N SER A 45 -14.21 -11.04 -0.30
CA SER A 45 -14.42 -9.59 -0.38
C SER A 45 -13.59 -8.81 0.65
N ALA A 46 -13.41 -9.36 1.84
CA ALA A 46 -12.57 -8.75 2.87
C ALA A 46 -11.08 -8.76 2.47
N GLU A 47 -10.61 -9.85 1.90
CA GLU A 47 -9.24 -9.99 1.40
C GLU A 47 -8.95 -9.00 0.26
N ILE A 48 -9.86 -8.89 -0.71
CA ILE A 48 -9.77 -7.90 -1.80
C ILE A 48 -9.69 -6.47 -1.25
N ASN A 49 -10.53 -6.14 -0.26
CA ASN A 49 -10.51 -4.82 0.37
C ASN A 49 -9.22 -4.58 1.17
N ALA A 50 -8.68 -5.60 1.82
CA ALA A 50 -7.41 -5.52 2.52
C ALA A 50 -6.25 -5.21 1.55
N LEU A 51 -6.19 -5.92 0.42
CA LEU A 51 -5.18 -5.68 -0.62
C LEU A 51 -5.27 -4.26 -1.22
N ARG A 52 -6.49 -3.77 -1.46
CA ARG A 52 -6.71 -2.39 -1.92
C ARG A 52 -6.24 -1.35 -0.90
N LEU A 53 -6.56 -1.57 0.37
CA LEU A 53 -6.13 -0.69 1.46
C LEU A 53 -4.60 -0.68 1.60
N GLU A 54 -3.97 -1.85 1.48
CA GLU A 54 -2.51 -1.97 1.54
C GLU A 54 -1.84 -1.25 0.37
N ARG A 55 -2.36 -1.38 -0.85
CA ARG A 55 -1.91 -0.61 -2.00
C ARG A 55 -1.95 0.90 -1.75
N GLN A 56 -3.10 1.42 -1.30
CA GLN A 56 -3.25 2.85 -0.98
C GLN A 56 -2.28 3.31 0.10
N LYS A 57 -2.05 2.48 1.13
CA LYS A 57 -1.07 2.78 2.18
C LYS A 57 0.35 2.86 1.62
N THR A 58 0.71 1.94 0.73
CA THR A 58 2.03 1.90 0.10
C THR A 58 2.26 3.13 -0.77
N GLU A 59 1.29 3.50 -1.61
CA GLU A 59 1.33 4.70 -2.43
C GLU A 59 1.51 5.96 -1.56
N ALA A 60 0.67 6.12 -0.54
CA ALA A 60 0.79 7.24 0.41
C ALA A 60 2.14 7.24 1.16
N SER A 61 2.74 6.08 1.40
CA SER A 61 4.06 5.97 2.03
C SER A 61 5.18 6.50 1.13
N VAL A 62 5.14 6.16 -0.16
CA VAL A 62 6.11 6.64 -1.16
C VAL A 62 5.95 8.16 -1.35
N GLU A 63 4.71 8.64 -1.46
CA GLU A 63 4.43 10.09 -1.56
C GLU A 63 4.95 10.86 -0.34
N ARG A 64 4.72 10.35 0.88
CA ARG A 64 5.28 10.95 2.09
C ARG A 64 6.80 10.97 2.07
N SER A 65 7.43 9.90 1.62
CA SER A 65 8.90 9.81 1.53
C SER A 65 9.46 10.81 0.51
N PHE A 66 8.79 10.98 -0.63
CA PHE A 66 9.12 12.00 -1.60
C PHE A 66 8.91 13.42 -1.05
N GLY A 67 7.80 13.67 -0.36
CA GLY A 67 7.54 14.95 0.31
C GLY A 67 8.60 15.29 1.36
N ALA A 68 9.03 14.30 2.16
CA ALA A 68 10.12 14.47 3.12
C ALA A 68 11.44 14.84 2.42
N PHE A 69 11.75 14.20 1.28
CA PHE A 69 12.92 14.57 0.47
C PHE A 69 12.82 16.02 -0.05
N GLN A 70 11.66 16.44 -0.59
CA GLN A 70 11.47 17.81 -1.05
C GLN A 70 11.65 18.84 0.06
N LEU A 71 11.15 18.56 1.27
CA LEU A 71 11.37 19.41 2.44
C LEU A 71 12.85 19.53 2.79
N GLN A 72 13.62 18.45 2.67
CA GLN A 72 15.07 18.48 2.90
C GLN A 72 15.81 19.27 1.80
N CYS A 73 15.40 19.15 0.53
CA CYS A 73 15.93 19.99 -0.55
C CYS A 73 15.68 21.48 -0.27
N HIS A 74 14.46 21.84 0.16
CA HIS A 74 14.13 23.21 0.54
C HIS A 74 14.98 23.69 1.73
N ALA A 75 15.12 22.86 2.76
CA ALA A 75 15.96 23.17 3.92
C ALA A 75 17.44 23.38 3.54
N SER A 76 17.99 22.54 2.66
CA SER A 76 19.35 22.69 2.14
C SER A 76 19.52 24.01 1.38
N ARG A 77 18.57 24.36 0.50
CA ARG A 77 18.59 25.66 -0.21
C ARG A 77 18.57 26.85 0.74
N SER A 78 17.71 26.80 1.77
CA SER A 78 17.65 27.86 2.78
C SER A 78 18.96 27.96 3.56
N ALA A 79 19.56 26.83 3.95
CA ALA A 79 20.84 26.81 4.65
C ALA A 79 21.98 27.42 3.81
N TRP A 80 22.02 27.14 2.50
CA TRP A 80 22.96 27.76 1.57
C TRP A 80 22.71 29.26 1.40
N ARG A 81 21.46 29.69 1.28
CA ARG A 81 21.09 31.11 1.22
C ARG A 81 21.52 31.86 2.49
N ASP A 82 21.30 31.27 3.65
CA ASP A 82 21.72 31.85 4.94
C ASP A 82 23.24 31.91 5.06
N HIS A 83 23.94 30.88 4.60
CA HIS A 83 25.40 30.83 4.55
C HIS A 83 25.98 31.92 3.64
N GLU A 84 25.41 32.12 2.45
CA GLU A 84 25.75 33.23 1.54
C GLU A 84 25.49 34.61 2.17
N TRP A 85 24.40 34.75 2.93
CA TRP A 85 24.07 36.00 3.61
C TRP A 85 25.11 36.35 4.68
N ARG A 86 25.56 35.35 5.47
CA ARG A 86 26.47 35.53 6.60
C ARG A 86 27.94 35.69 6.21
N ASN A 87 28.40 35.03 5.14
CA ASN A 87 29.82 34.98 4.77
C ASN A 87 30.22 35.97 3.65
N GLY A 88 29.36 36.94 3.36
CA GLY A 88 29.70 38.13 2.56
C GLY A 88 29.59 37.97 1.03
N PRO A 89 29.78 39.06 0.28
CA PRO A 89 29.50 39.14 -1.16
C PRO A 89 30.36 38.22 -2.04
N GLN A 90 31.50 37.72 -1.55
CA GLN A 90 32.35 36.78 -2.31
C GLN A 90 31.64 35.45 -2.59
N LEU A 91 30.79 34.97 -1.68
CA LEU A 91 29.97 33.76 -1.88
C LEU A 91 28.65 34.05 -2.62
N ARG A 92 28.27 35.32 -2.76
CA ARG A 92 27.18 35.77 -3.65
C ARG A 92 27.60 35.84 -5.11
N SER A 93 28.86 35.51 -5.42
CA SER A 93 29.31 35.31 -6.79
C SER A 93 28.37 34.33 -7.50
N PRO A 94 27.85 34.66 -8.71
CA PRO A 94 26.97 33.78 -9.46
C PRO A 94 27.58 32.41 -9.74
N LEU A 95 28.91 32.27 -9.66
CA LEU A 95 29.61 31.00 -9.87
C LEU A 95 29.41 30.01 -8.72
N HIS A 96 29.50 30.47 -7.46
CA HIS A 96 29.44 29.56 -6.30
C HIS A 96 27.99 29.14 -6.04
N SER A 97 27.08 30.08 -5.76
CA SER A 97 25.66 29.76 -5.52
C SER A 97 24.98 28.97 -6.66
N SER A 98 25.52 29.07 -7.88
CA SER A 98 25.06 28.29 -9.03
C SER A 98 25.36 26.80 -8.91
N GLU A 99 26.48 26.37 -8.33
CA GLU A 99 26.89 24.95 -8.39
C GLU A 99 26.09 24.10 -7.42
N GLU A 100 25.97 24.50 -6.15
CA GLU A 100 25.21 23.72 -5.18
C GLU A 100 23.70 23.76 -5.47
N GLN A 101 23.19 24.87 -6.00
CA GLN A 101 21.80 24.93 -6.48
C GLN A 101 21.57 24.03 -7.70
N LYS A 102 22.55 23.89 -8.60
CA LYS A 102 22.50 22.93 -9.71
C LYS A 102 22.50 21.50 -9.20
N GLU A 103 23.34 21.17 -8.22
CA GLU A 103 23.39 19.84 -7.59
C GLU A 103 22.06 19.48 -6.93
N ILE A 104 21.48 20.37 -6.11
CA ILE A 104 20.16 20.15 -5.49
C ILE A 104 19.10 19.93 -6.58
N ARG A 105 19.14 20.71 -7.67
CA ARG A 105 18.18 20.56 -8.78
C ARG A 105 18.37 19.21 -9.50
N GLN A 106 19.59 18.74 -9.70
CA GLN A 106 19.85 17.42 -10.28
C GLN A 106 19.30 16.30 -9.39
N LEU A 107 19.51 16.37 -8.08
CA LEU A 107 18.96 15.41 -7.13
C LEU A 107 17.43 15.41 -7.13
N GLU A 108 16.80 16.58 -7.26
CA GLU A 108 15.35 16.67 -7.41
C GLU A 108 14.82 16.07 -8.72
N MET A 109 15.52 16.28 -9.83
CA MET A 109 15.16 15.65 -11.11
C MET A 109 15.29 14.12 -11.02
N ALA A 110 16.34 13.61 -10.38
CA ALA A 110 16.51 12.17 -10.14
C ALA A 110 15.40 11.60 -9.24
N ALA A 111 15.03 12.32 -8.17
CA ALA A 111 13.92 11.90 -7.32
C ALA A 111 12.58 11.90 -8.07
N ARG A 112 12.31 12.88 -8.93
CA ARG A 112 11.11 12.89 -9.78
C ARG A 112 11.09 11.72 -10.74
N ALA A 113 12.21 11.42 -11.40
CA ALA A 113 12.32 10.27 -12.30
C ALA A 113 12.03 8.94 -11.56
N ASN A 114 12.55 8.77 -10.34
CA ASN A 114 12.26 7.59 -9.52
C ASN A 114 10.78 7.48 -9.14
N LEU A 115 10.11 8.61 -8.86
CA LEU A 115 8.68 8.64 -8.57
C LEU A 115 7.85 8.30 -9.81
N GLU A 116 8.20 8.86 -10.97
CA GLU A 116 7.55 8.56 -12.25
C GLU A 116 7.70 7.08 -12.61
N GLN A 117 8.88 6.49 -12.41
CA GLN A 117 9.11 5.07 -12.62
C GLN A 117 8.27 4.20 -11.68
N PHE A 118 8.17 4.58 -10.40
CA PHE A 118 7.30 3.89 -9.45
C PHE A 118 5.83 3.96 -9.88
N ASN A 119 5.33 5.13 -10.26
CA ASN A 119 3.97 5.32 -10.72
C ASN A 119 3.69 4.51 -12.00
N ALA A 120 4.66 4.42 -12.92
CA ALA A 120 4.56 3.58 -14.11
C ALA A 120 4.55 2.08 -13.81
N SER A 121 5.12 1.66 -12.68
CA SER A 121 5.11 0.25 -12.22
C SER A 121 3.81 -0.16 -11.52
N ALA A 122 2.86 0.78 -11.36
CA ALA A 122 1.62 0.51 -10.66
C ALA A 122 0.81 -0.59 -11.37
N PRO A 123 0.39 -1.65 -10.66
CA PRO A 123 -0.46 -2.67 -11.24
C PRO A 123 -1.87 -2.11 -11.53
N ASP A 124 -2.59 -2.78 -12.42
CA ASP A 124 -3.98 -2.40 -12.73
C ASP A 124 -4.81 -2.31 -11.43
N PRO A 125 -5.72 -1.31 -11.30
CA PRO A 125 -6.54 -1.11 -10.11
C PRO A 125 -7.42 -2.32 -9.76
N ASP A 126 -7.74 -3.13 -10.76
CA ASP A 126 -8.58 -4.32 -10.62
C ASP A 126 -7.79 -5.64 -10.67
N SER A 127 -6.46 -5.58 -10.78
CA SER A 127 -5.61 -6.78 -10.71
C SER A 127 -5.32 -7.13 -9.25
N PHE A 128 -5.68 -8.37 -8.86
CA PHE A 128 -5.41 -8.94 -7.54
C PHE A 128 -4.32 -10.02 -7.60
N GLU A 129 -3.48 -9.99 -8.62
CA GLU A 129 -2.35 -10.90 -8.72
C GLU A 129 -1.34 -10.58 -7.61
N VAL A 130 -1.22 -11.51 -6.67
CA VAL A 130 -0.36 -11.39 -5.48
C VAL A 130 1.09 -11.13 -5.89
N GLU A 131 1.58 -11.75 -6.95
CA GLU A 131 2.95 -11.57 -7.45
C GLU A 131 3.21 -10.13 -7.94
N LYS A 132 2.26 -9.55 -8.69
CA LYS A 132 2.35 -8.16 -9.17
C LYS A 132 2.29 -7.17 -8.01
N LEU A 133 1.42 -7.41 -7.03
CA LEU A 133 1.33 -6.58 -5.82
C LEU A 133 2.59 -6.68 -4.96
N ALA A 134 3.15 -7.88 -4.79
CA ALA A 134 4.40 -8.07 -4.07
C ALA A 134 5.57 -7.34 -4.76
N ALA A 135 5.67 -7.46 -6.09
CA ALA A 135 6.66 -6.71 -6.87
C ALA A 135 6.49 -5.19 -6.68
N TYR A 136 5.26 -4.69 -6.75
CA TYR A 136 4.95 -3.27 -6.52
C TYR A 136 5.36 -2.79 -5.11
N PHE A 137 5.10 -3.58 -4.06
CA PHE A 137 5.51 -3.24 -2.70
C PHE A 137 7.02 -3.27 -2.51
N THR A 138 7.72 -4.21 -3.15
CA THR A 138 9.19 -4.21 -3.13
C THR A 138 9.76 -2.99 -3.85
N GLU A 139 9.16 -2.58 -4.95
CA GLU A 139 9.56 -1.39 -5.68
C GLU A 139 9.29 -0.12 -4.86
N ALA A 140 8.14 -0.01 -4.21
CA ALA A 140 7.82 1.09 -3.29
C ALA A 140 8.88 1.28 -2.19
N ASN A 141 9.33 0.17 -1.60
CA ASN A 141 10.39 0.18 -0.59
C ASN A 141 11.73 0.63 -1.19
N ARG A 142 12.09 0.15 -2.38
CA ARG A 142 13.29 0.58 -3.10
C ARG A 142 13.25 2.07 -3.42
N THR A 143 12.13 2.57 -3.93
CA THR A 143 11.95 4.00 -4.26
C THR A 143 12.07 4.87 -3.00
N SER A 144 11.45 4.44 -1.90
CA SER A 144 11.54 5.14 -0.61
C SER A 144 12.98 5.20 -0.09
N LEU A 145 13.74 4.10 -0.19
CA LEU A 145 15.17 4.07 0.13
C LEU A 145 16.00 4.92 -0.82
N ALA A 146 15.65 4.97 -2.11
CA ALA A 146 16.32 5.82 -3.09
C ALA A 146 16.15 7.31 -2.71
N PHE A 147 14.97 7.74 -2.26
CA PHE A 147 14.77 9.09 -1.75
C PHE A 147 15.63 9.38 -0.52
N ALA A 148 15.69 8.45 0.44
CA ALA A 148 16.55 8.60 1.61
C ALA A 148 18.05 8.70 1.24
N LYS A 149 18.48 7.92 0.24
CA LYS A 149 19.85 7.98 -0.28
C LYS A 149 20.13 9.32 -0.96
N LEU A 150 19.24 9.80 -1.83
CA LEU A 150 19.37 11.12 -2.48
C LEU A 150 19.39 12.25 -1.45
N ALA A 151 18.56 12.17 -0.41
CA ALA A 151 18.56 13.07 0.72
C ALA A 151 19.94 13.16 1.42
N SER A 152 20.61 12.01 1.61
CA SER A 152 21.95 11.97 2.23
C SER A 152 23.04 12.64 1.39
N GLN A 153 22.81 12.79 0.09
CA GLN A 153 23.75 13.41 -0.86
C GLN A 153 23.55 14.92 -0.99
N LEU A 154 22.55 15.49 -0.31
CA LEU A 154 22.30 16.93 -0.39
C LEU A 154 23.51 17.72 0.12
N PRO A 155 24.00 18.71 -0.66
CA PRO A 155 25.12 19.51 -0.24
C PRO A 155 24.77 20.29 1.03
N LYS A 156 25.72 20.34 1.96
CA LYS A 156 25.61 21.11 3.21
C LYS A 156 26.67 22.21 3.22
N PRO A 157 26.32 23.42 3.69
CA PRO A 157 27.29 24.49 3.83
C PRO A 157 28.41 24.04 4.77
N LYS A 158 29.65 24.09 4.31
CA LYS A 158 30.83 23.83 5.15
C LYS A 158 31.09 25.06 6.00
N ASN A 159 31.05 24.92 7.32
CA ASN A 159 31.54 25.97 8.22
C ASN A 159 33.03 26.17 7.95
N ARG A 160 33.43 27.31 7.38
CA ARG A 160 34.83 27.70 7.20
C ARG A 160 35.53 28.13 8.50
N PHE A 161 34.89 27.90 9.65
CA PHE A 161 35.46 28.15 10.97
C PHE A 161 35.74 26.82 11.68
N LEU A 162 36.77 26.13 11.21
CA LEU A 162 37.58 25.15 11.93
C LEU A 162 39.02 25.32 11.46
#